data_AF-A0A9D9FVS3-F1
#
_entry.id   AF-A0A9D9FVS3-F1
#
_cell.length_a   1.000
_cell.length_b   1.000
_cell.length_c   1.000
_cell.angle_alpha   90.00
_cell.angle_beta   90.00
_cell.angle_gamma   90.00
#
_symmetry.space_group_name_H-M   'P 1'
#
loop_
_entity.id
_entity.type
_entity.pdbx_description
1 polymer ?
#
loop_
_entity_poly.entity_id
_entity_poly.type
_entity_poly.pdbx_seq_one_letter_code
_entity_poly.pdbx_strand_id
1 'polypeptide(L)' 'MQPIIITTLEEYYPEHAQPKVADKNDLKASVEAAGLSDMWNMILTFDYGVTSPDELSPEKRDEFLNVMSLLLKAFDR' A
#
# COMPACT_ATOMS: atom_id res chain seq x y z
N MET A 1 -16.60 -16.81 -49.08
CA MET A 1 -16.13 -17.54 -47.87
C MET A 1 -14.62 -17.34 -47.83
N GLN A 2 -13.96 -16.76 -46.82
CA GLN A 2 -14.25 -16.60 -45.39
C GLN A 2 -13.76 -15.19 -44.93
N PRO A 3 -14.29 -14.61 -43.83
CA PRO A 3 -13.80 -13.32 -43.29
C PRO A 3 -12.57 -13.51 -42.40
N ILE A 4 -11.60 -12.59 -42.52
CA ILE A 4 -10.45 -12.51 -41.61
C ILE A 4 -10.94 -11.90 -40.30
N ILE A 5 -11.02 -12.75 -39.26
CA ILE A 5 -11.20 -12.36 -37.88
C ILE A 5 -9.94 -11.58 -37.46
N ILE A 6 -10.06 -10.27 -37.27
CA ILE A 6 -9.02 -9.51 -36.57
C ILE A 6 -9.16 -9.89 -35.10
N THR A 7 -8.23 -10.72 -34.65
CA THR A 7 -8.03 -11.12 -33.25
C THR A 7 -7.98 -9.89 -32.36
N THR A 8 -8.73 -9.97 -31.27
CA THR A 8 -8.71 -9.11 -30.09
C THR A 8 -7.33 -8.52 -29.85
N LEU A 9 -7.23 -7.19 -29.76
CA LEU A 9 -6.07 -6.54 -29.15
C LEU A 9 -5.92 -7.17 -27.76
N GLU A 10 -4.94 -8.05 -27.61
CA GLU A 10 -4.44 -8.44 -26.32
C GLU A 10 -3.99 -7.13 -25.66
N GLU A 11 -4.71 -6.71 -24.62
CA GLU A 11 -4.30 -5.62 -23.74
C GLU A 11 -2.93 -6.01 -23.19
N TYR A 12 -1.90 -5.47 -23.83
CA TYR A 12 -0.54 -5.56 -23.36
C TYR A 12 -0.49 -4.96 -21.95
N TYR A 13 -0.50 -5.82 -20.94
CA TYR A 13 -0.24 -5.47 -19.56
C TYR A 13 1.27 -5.46 -19.38
N PRO A 14 1.91 -4.29 -19.17
CA PRO A 14 3.31 -4.25 -18.85
C PRO A 14 3.55 -5.08 -17.58
N GLU A 15 4.58 -5.90 -17.58
CA GLU A 15 5.11 -6.60 -16.40
C GLU A 15 5.56 -5.65 -15.28
N HIS A 16 5.60 -4.34 -15.57
CA HIS A 16 5.76 -3.24 -14.62
C HIS A 16 4.45 -2.51 -14.30
N ALA A 17 3.29 -3.16 -14.42
CA ALA A 17 2.07 -2.69 -13.77
C ALA A 17 2.37 -2.64 -12.27
N GLN A 18 2.93 -1.52 -11.81
CA GLN A 18 3.12 -1.21 -10.41
C GLN A 18 1.77 -1.48 -9.77
N PRO A 19 1.69 -2.35 -8.75
CA PRO A 19 0.43 -2.58 -8.07
C PRO A 19 -0.08 -1.20 -7.71
N LYS A 20 -1.24 -0.87 -8.29
CA LYS A 20 -1.93 0.40 -8.13
C LYS A 20 -1.81 0.74 -6.67
N VAL A 21 -1.05 1.78 -6.36
CA VAL A 21 -0.73 2.16 -4.99
C VAL A 21 -2.09 2.29 -4.32
N ALA A 22 -2.49 1.30 -3.52
CA ALA A 22 -3.71 1.43 -2.74
C ALA A 22 -3.51 2.72 -1.97
N ASP A 23 -4.38 3.70 -2.24
CA ASP A 23 -4.12 5.10 -1.97
C ASP A 23 -3.54 5.22 -0.57
N LYS A 24 -2.34 5.80 -0.43
CA LYS A 24 -1.66 5.91 0.88
C LYS A 24 -2.55 6.59 1.92
N ASN A 25 -3.55 7.37 1.48
CA ASN A 25 -4.61 7.94 2.29
C ASN A 25 -5.57 6.91 2.90
N ASP A 26 -5.81 5.78 2.24
CA ASP A 26 -6.70 4.73 2.73
C ASP A 26 -6.05 3.90 3.83
N LEU A 27 -4.72 3.78 3.84
CA LEU A 27 -4.03 2.94 4.83
C LEU A 27 -4.16 3.53 6.25
N LYS A 28 -3.95 4.84 6.42
CA LYS A 28 -4.12 5.48 7.74
C LYS A 28 -5.57 5.39 8.21
N ALA A 29 -6.53 5.64 7.32
CA ALA A 29 -7.95 5.49 7.63
C ALA A 29 -8.31 4.04 8.01
N SER A 30 -7.74 3.05 7.33
CA SER A 30 -7.98 1.64 7.62
C SER A 30 -7.35 1.20 8.95
N VAL A 31 -6.15 1.70 9.27
CA VAL A 31 -5.49 1.50 10.56
C VAL A 31 -6.31 2.11 11.69
N GLU A 32 -6.85 3.31 11.48
CA GLU A 32 -7.75 3.97 12.45
C GLU A 32 -9.05 3.17 12.62
N ALA A 33 -9.66 2.71 11.54
CA ALA A 33 -10.87 1.88 11.57
C ALA A 33 -10.65 0.53 12.27
N ALA A 34 -9.45 -0.04 12.16
CA ALA A 34 -9.04 -1.26 12.85
C ALA A 34 -8.63 -1.04 14.32
N GLY A 35 -8.61 0.21 14.82
CA GLY A 35 -8.18 0.52 16.18
C GLY A 35 -6.67 0.37 16.40
N LEU A 36 -5.87 0.41 15.32
CA LEU A 36 -4.42 0.21 15.34
C LEU A 36 -3.62 1.53 15.41
N SER A 37 -4.29 2.66 15.67
CA SER A 37 -3.65 3.98 15.76
C SER A 37 -2.55 4.04 16.83
N ASP A 38 -2.74 3.35 17.95
CA ASP A 38 -1.74 3.29 19.01
C ASP A 38 -0.48 2.54 18.53
N MET A 39 -0.66 1.44 17.79
CA MET A 39 0.46 0.69 17.20
C MET A 39 1.20 1.52 16.14
N TRP A 40 0.47 2.27 15.31
CA TRP A 40 1.04 3.20 14.34
C TRP A 40 1.96 4.23 15.02
N ASN A 41 1.46 4.89 16.06
CA ASN A 41 2.22 5.91 16.81
C ASN A 41 3.39 5.28 17.58
N MET A 42 3.19 4.09 18.14
CA MET A 42 4.20 3.34 18.86
C MET A 42 5.39 3.02 17.94
N ILE A 43 5.14 2.48 16.75
CA ILE A 43 6.18 2.13 15.78
C ILE A 43 6.92 3.39 15.31
N LEU A 44 6.20 4.48 14.97
CA LEU A 44 6.84 5.75 14.59
C LEU A 44 7.77 6.29 15.68
N THR A 45 7.33 6.23 16.94
CA THR A 45 8.10 6.76 18.07
C THR A 45 9.29 5.88 18.39
N PHE A 46 9.12 4.54 18.43
CA PHE A 46 10.18 3.63 18.89
C PHE A 46 11.17 3.25 17.80
N ASP A 47 10.70 2.94 16.59
CA ASP A 47 11.56 2.46 15.51
C ASP A 47 12.18 3.62 14.72
N TYR A 48 11.49 4.77 14.66
CA TYR A 48 11.91 5.89 13.83
C TYR A 48 12.15 7.20 14.61
N GLY A 49 11.73 7.30 15.87
CA GLY A 49 11.93 8.50 16.69
C GLY A 49 11.17 9.74 16.22
N VAL A 50 10.10 9.56 15.44
CA VAL A 50 9.29 10.65 14.86
C VAL A 50 7.82 10.52 15.25
N THR A 51 7.04 11.58 15.00
CA THR A 51 5.60 11.59 15.31
C THR A 51 4.72 11.44 14.06
N SER A 52 5.27 11.75 12.89
CA SER A 52 4.59 11.63 11.61
C SER A 52 5.43 10.86 10.58
N PRO A 53 4.81 10.02 9.72
CA PRO A 53 5.50 9.42 8.58
C PRO A 53 6.08 10.45 7.60
N ASP A 54 5.57 11.68 7.61
CA ASP A 54 6.06 12.78 6.76
C ASP A 54 7.46 13.26 7.15
N GLU A 55 7.88 12.98 8.38
CA GLU A 55 9.22 13.26 8.90
C GLU A 55 10.23 12.19 8.46
N LEU A 56 9.76 11.06 7.93
CA LEU A 56 10.61 9.97 7.42
C LEU A 56 11.17 10.29 6.04
N SER A 57 12.36 9.79 5.76
CA SER A 57 12.87 9.71 4.39
C SER A 57 11.93 8.85 3.53
N PRO A 58 11.87 9.06 2.20
CA PRO A 58 10.98 8.32 1.32
C PRO A 58 11.11 6.80 1.48
N GLU A 59 12.35 6.30 1.59
CA GLU A 59 12.64 4.87 1.78
C GLU A 59 12.06 4.33 3.09
N LYS A 60 12.26 5.06 4.20
CA LYS A 60 11.77 4.68 5.53
C LYS A 60 10.26 4.78 5.65
N ARG A 61 9.67 5.75 4.96
CA ARG A 61 8.22 5.90 4.86
C ARG A 61 7.58 4.72 4.15
N ASP A 62 8.13 4.31 3.01
CA ASP A 62 7.61 3.17 2.25
C ASP A 62 7.76 1.86 3.04
N GLU A 63 8.88 1.68 3.74
CA GLU A 63 9.09 0.56 4.67
C GLU A 63 8.03 0.54 5.78
N PHE A 64 7.83 1.66 6.47
CA PHE A 64 6.84 1.81 7.54
C PHE A 64 5.42 1.50 7.05
N LEU A 65 5.02 2.07 5.91
CA LEU A 65 3.69 1.84 5.34
C LEU A 65 3.50 0.37 4.92
N ASN A 66 4.56 -0.30 4.45
CA ASN A 66 4.50 -1.72 4.13
C ASN A 66 4.28 -2.58 5.38
N VAL A 67 4.98 -2.27 6.49
CA VAL A 67 4.75 -2.93 7.78
C VAL A 67 3.32 -2.73 8.27
N MET A 68 2.80 -1.50 8.20
CA MET A 68 1.42 -1.21 8.60
C MET A 68 0.39 -1.93 7.72
N SER A 69 0.65 -2.08 6.42
CA SER A 69 -0.20 -2.87 5.54
C SER A 69 -0.21 -4.36 5.91
N LEU A 70 0.94 -4.92 6.28
CA LEU A 70 1.04 -6.31 6.75
C LEU A 70 0.30 -6.51 8.07
N LEU A 71 0.46 -5.58 9.02
CA LEU A 71 -0.27 -5.61 10.29
C LEU A 71 -1.77 -5.57 10.05
N LEU A 72 -2.25 -4.61 9.26
CA LEU A 72 -3.67 -4.51 8.95
C LEU A 72 -4.24 -5.80 8.35
N LYS A 73 -3.53 -6.41 7.39
CA LYS A 73 -3.92 -7.71 6.80
C LYS A 73 -3.93 -8.86 7.80
N ALA A 74 -3.05 -8.83 8.81
CA ALA A 74 -3.03 -9.85 9.84
C ALA A 74 -4.20 -9.72 10.84
N PHE A 75 -4.73 -8.51 11.02
CA PHE A 75 -5.90 -8.23 11.84
C PHE A 75 -7.24 -8.39 11.09
N ASP A 76 -7.24 -8.20 9.76
CA ASP A 76 -8.38 -8.43 8.88
C ASP A 76 -8.55 -9.94 8.61
N ARG A 77 -9.35 -10.61 9.44
CA ARG A 77 -9.49 -12.08 9.50
C ARG A 77 -10.64 -12.63 8.68
#